data_AF-A0A4R4SPZ4-F1
#
_entry.id   AF-A0A4R4SPZ4-F1
#
_cell.length_a   1.000
_cell.length_b   1.000
_cell.length_c   1.000
_cell.angle_alpha   90.00
_cell.angle_beta   90.00
_cell.angle_gamma   90.00
#
_symmetry.space_group_name_H-M   'P 1'
#
loop_
_entity.id
_entity.type
_entity.pdbx_description
1 polymer ?
#
loop_
_entity_poly.entity_id
_entity_poly.type
_entity_poly.pdbx_seq_one_letter_code
_entity_poly.pdbx_strand_id
1 'polypeptide(L)'
;MLALFLLLAVAGAVYEGLAERGDAKRYPVPGRMVDVGGHRLHLHCTGAGGRTVVLEAGLGESSATWATIQQQLSGGGRVCSYDRAGYAWSEPGPSSRTAGQAADELHAMLLAADEQDSTSSSHTPTVVTLCACTPTDGPNSPQGWSSST
;
A
#
# COMPACT_ATOMS: atom_id res chain seq x y z
N MET A 1 5.19 3.30 -44.60
CA MET A 1 4.91 2.39 -43.46
C MET A 1 5.71 2.76 -42.21
N LEU A 2 7.05 2.85 -42.26
CA LEU A 2 7.88 3.22 -41.08
C LEU A 2 7.46 4.55 -40.41
N ALA A 3 7.25 5.61 -41.20
CA ALA A 3 6.82 6.91 -40.68
C ALA A 3 5.45 6.86 -39.98
N LEU A 4 4.54 6.01 -40.46
CA LEU A 4 3.23 5.80 -39.81
C LEU A 4 3.39 5.07 -38.47
N PHE A 5 4.23 4.04 -38.41
CA PHE A 5 4.52 3.34 -37.15
C PHE A 5 5.19 4.25 -36.12
N LEU A 6 6.15 5.09 -36.54
CA LEU A 6 6.77 6.07 -35.66
C LEU A 6 5.76 7.11 -35.16
N LEU A 7 4.88 7.60 -36.03
CA LEU A 7 3.84 8.57 -35.65
C LEU A 7 2.85 7.96 -34.65
N LEU A 8 2.43 6.71 -34.85
CA LEU A 8 1.57 6.00 -33.90
C LEU A 8 2.26 5.75 -32.56
N ALA A 9 3.54 5.37 -32.56
CA ALA A 9 4.30 5.15 -31.32
C ALA A 9 4.46 6.45 -30.51
N VAL A 10 4.77 7.57 -31.18
CA VAL A 10 4.88 8.88 -30.53
C VAL A 10 3.51 9.34 -30.01
N ALA A 11 2.44 9.18 -30.80
CA ALA A 11 1.09 9.52 -30.34
C ALA A 11 0.67 8.69 -29.12
N GLY A 12 1.00 7.39 -29.10
CA GLY A 12 0.78 6.50 -27.96
C GLY A 12 1.54 6.97 -26.71
N ALA A 13 2.84 7.19 -26.82
CA ALA A 13 3.66 7.65 -25.69
C ALA A 13 3.22 9.03 -25.14
N VAL A 14 2.82 9.94 -26.02
CA VAL A 14 2.26 11.24 -25.62
C VAL A 14 0.90 11.08 -24.94
N TYR A 15 0.04 10.21 -25.46
CA TYR A 15 -1.26 9.92 -24.86
C TYR A 15 -1.10 9.31 -23.47
N GLU A 16 -0.24 8.30 -23.31
CA GLU A 16 0.06 7.67 -22.03
C GLU A 16 0.59 8.71 -21.01
N GLY A 17 1.59 9.51 -21.39
CA GLY A 17 2.14 10.52 -20.49
C GLY A 17 1.16 11.64 -20.11
N LEU A 18 0.20 11.98 -20.97
CA LEU A 18 -0.88 12.92 -20.64
C LEU A 18 -1.96 12.28 -19.77
N ALA A 19 -2.32 11.03 -20.03
CA ALA A 19 -3.29 10.26 -19.27
C ALA A 19 -2.80 10.05 -17.82
N GLU A 20 -1.55 9.63 -17.62
CA GLU A 20 -0.93 9.45 -16.29
C GLU A 20 -0.99 10.74 -15.45
N ARG A 21 -0.66 11.88 -16.07
CA ARG A 21 -0.75 13.20 -15.41
C ARG A 21 -2.19 13.59 -15.09
N GLY A 22 -3.13 13.18 -15.94
CA GLY A 22 -4.56 13.37 -15.73
C GLY A 22 -5.06 12.54 -14.55
N ASP A 23 -4.68 11.27 -14.50
CA ASP A 23 -5.08 10.32 -13.47
C ASP A 23 -4.52 10.72 -12.10
N ALA A 24 -3.25 11.14 -12.03
CA ALA A 24 -2.65 11.66 -10.80
C ALA A 24 -3.40 12.88 -10.23
N LYS A 25 -3.98 13.72 -11.10
CA LYS A 25 -4.82 14.86 -10.68
C LYS A 25 -6.23 14.44 -10.28
N ARG A 26 -6.77 13.41 -10.93
CA ARG A 26 -8.14 12.94 -10.74
C ARG A 26 -8.27 12.05 -9.50
N TYR A 27 -7.18 11.37 -9.13
CA TYR A 27 -7.08 10.47 -7.98
C TYR A 27 -5.91 10.88 -7.09
N PRO A 28 -6.01 12.02 -6.38
CA PRO A 28 -4.97 12.44 -5.46
C PRO A 28 -4.75 11.37 -4.40
N VAL A 29 -3.48 11.17 -4.02
CA VAL A 29 -3.07 10.19 -3.00
C VAL A 29 -3.84 10.46 -1.70
N PRO A 30 -4.73 9.57 -1.24
CA PRO A 30 -5.34 9.72 0.07
C PRO A 30 -4.29 9.41 1.15
N GLY A 31 -4.18 10.19 2.22
CA GLY A 31 -3.15 9.93 3.25
C GLY A 31 -1.77 10.43 2.85
N ARG A 32 -0.72 9.58 2.96
CA ARG A 32 0.68 9.99 2.81
C ARG A 32 1.56 8.94 2.13
N MET A 33 2.72 9.38 1.66
CA MET A 33 3.79 8.54 1.13
C MET A 33 4.91 8.42 2.17
N VAL A 34 5.33 7.20 2.49
CA VAL A 34 6.34 6.89 3.51
C VAL A 34 7.57 6.30 2.84
N ASP A 35 8.75 6.87 3.12
CA ASP A 35 10.03 6.36 2.60
C ASP A 35 10.44 5.08 3.32
N VAL A 36 10.81 4.04 2.57
CA VAL A 36 11.27 2.74 3.10
C VAL A 36 12.69 2.38 2.66
N GLY A 37 13.54 3.38 2.44
CA GLY A 37 14.94 3.19 2.07
C GLY A 37 15.16 3.11 0.56
N GLY A 38 14.60 4.06 -0.19
CA GLY A 38 14.90 4.23 -1.63
C GLY A 38 13.69 4.17 -2.56
N HIS A 39 12.51 3.88 -2.02
CA HIS A 39 11.22 4.08 -2.68
C HIS A 39 10.17 4.40 -1.61
N ARG A 40 9.02 4.91 -2.04
CA ARG A 40 7.96 5.34 -1.14
C ARG A 40 6.72 4.46 -1.26
N LEU A 41 6.17 4.10 -0.11
CA LEU A 41 4.92 3.36 -0.01
C LEU A 41 3.78 4.27 0.42
N HIS A 42 2.61 4.03 -0.16
CA HIS A 42 1.37 4.70 0.19
C HIS A 42 0.79 4.14 1.49
N LEU A 43 0.41 5.03 2.40
CA LEU A 43 -0.26 4.72 3.67
C LEU A 43 -1.42 5.68 3.90
N HIS A 44 -2.61 5.13 4.14
CA HIS A 44 -3.81 5.90 4.44
C HIS A 44 -4.46 5.43 5.74
N CYS A 45 -4.42 6.28 6.78
CA CYS A 45 -5.00 6.00 8.08
C CYS A 45 -6.23 6.83 8.36
N THR A 46 -7.23 6.22 8.99
CA THR A 46 -8.44 6.86 9.52
C THR A 46 -8.67 6.45 10.98
N GLY A 47 -9.45 7.23 11.70
CA GLY A 47 -9.66 7.03 13.13
C GLY A 47 -8.45 7.44 13.98
N ALA A 48 -8.57 7.27 15.29
CA ALA A 48 -7.55 7.62 16.27
C ALA A 48 -7.56 6.63 17.44
N GLY A 49 -6.45 6.55 18.19
CA GLY A 49 -6.31 5.69 19.36
C GLY A 49 -4.98 4.95 19.40
N GLY A 50 -4.71 4.26 20.51
CA GLY A 50 -3.45 3.55 20.75
C GLY A 50 -3.36 2.15 20.13
N ARG A 51 -4.43 1.64 19.52
CA ARG A 51 -4.43 0.37 18.77
C ARG A 51 -4.55 0.69 17.29
N THR A 52 -3.62 0.16 16.50
CA THR A 52 -3.57 0.37 15.04
C THR A 52 -3.81 -0.96 14.34
N VAL A 53 -4.78 -0.99 13.43
CA VAL A 53 -5.00 -2.11 12.51
C VAL A 53 -4.46 -1.70 11.14
N VAL A 54 -3.63 -2.55 10.53
CA VAL A 54 -3.06 -2.32 9.20
C VAL A 54 -3.65 -3.34 8.24
N LEU A 55 -4.23 -2.85 7.14
CA LEU A 55 -4.93 -3.65 6.14
C LEU A 55 -4.03 -3.79 4.92
N GLU A 56 -3.59 -5.02 4.65
CA GLU A 56 -2.84 -5.38 3.45
C GLU A 56 -3.78 -6.01 2.42
N ALA A 57 -3.76 -5.50 1.19
CA ALA A 57 -4.56 -6.05 0.10
C ALA A 57 -4.01 -7.40 -0.41
N GLY A 58 -4.91 -8.26 -0.91
CA GLY A 58 -4.55 -9.55 -1.48
C GLY A 58 -3.70 -9.42 -2.75
N LEU A 59 -3.25 -10.54 -3.32
CA LEU A 59 -2.43 -10.54 -4.53
C LEU A 59 -3.14 -9.83 -5.69
N GLY A 60 -2.47 -8.85 -6.31
CA GLY A 60 -3.05 -8.10 -7.44
C GLY A 60 -3.96 -6.94 -7.06
N GLU A 61 -4.25 -6.75 -5.77
CA GLU A 61 -5.17 -5.72 -5.29
C GLU A 61 -4.44 -4.48 -4.74
N SER A 62 -5.22 -3.47 -4.37
CA SER A 62 -4.74 -2.22 -3.76
C SER A 62 -5.47 -1.94 -2.44
N SER A 63 -4.92 -1.01 -1.66
CA SER A 63 -5.52 -0.46 -0.44
C SER A 63 -6.99 -0.05 -0.61
N ALA A 64 -7.38 0.36 -1.82
CA ALA A 64 -8.75 0.77 -2.14
C ALA A 64 -9.79 -0.35 -1.91
N THR A 65 -9.41 -1.64 -2.02
CA THR A 65 -10.30 -2.77 -1.72
C THR A 65 -10.82 -2.71 -0.27
N TRP A 66 -10.02 -2.15 0.64
CA TRP A 66 -10.35 -2.03 2.05
C TRP A 66 -11.17 -0.79 2.41
N ALA A 67 -11.50 0.11 1.47
CA ALA A 67 -12.10 1.41 1.77
C ALA A 67 -13.35 1.32 2.66
N THR A 68 -14.29 0.42 2.34
CA THR A 68 -15.53 0.23 3.12
C THR A 68 -15.25 -0.31 4.51
N ILE A 69 -14.34 -1.28 4.63
CA ILE A 69 -14.00 -1.95 5.89
C ILE A 69 -13.23 -0.98 6.80
N GLN A 70 -12.27 -0.24 6.24
CA GLN A 70 -11.53 0.79 6.95
C GLN A 70 -12.48 1.85 7.53
N GLN A 71 -13.48 2.31 6.77
CA GLN A 71 -14.49 3.25 7.28
C GLN A 71 -15.27 2.67 8.46
N GLN A 72 -15.76 1.43 8.34
CA GLN A 72 -16.54 0.77 9.40
C GLN A 72 -15.72 0.54 10.68
N LEU A 73 -14.44 0.19 10.55
CA LEU A 73 -13.56 -0.10 11.70
C LEU A 73 -12.99 1.18 12.36
N SER A 74 -12.92 2.30 11.63
CA SER A 74 -12.31 3.55 12.11
C SER A 74 -12.99 4.17 13.34
N GLY A 75 -14.23 3.78 13.64
CA GLY A 75 -14.93 4.21 14.86
C GLY A 75 -14.41 3.55 16.15
N GLY A 76 -13.70 2.42 16.03
CA GLY A 76 -13.20 1.64 17.17
C GLY A 76 -11.69 1.78 17.43
N GLY A 77 -10.96 2.49 16.58
CA GLY A 77 -9.52 2.67 16.70
C GLY A 77 -8.90 3.24 15.43
N ARG A 78 -7.56 3.30 15.41
CA ARG A 78 -6.82 3.72 14.23
C ARG A 78 -6.75 2.56 13.22
N VAL A 79 -7.13 2.81 11.98
CA VAL A 79 -7.12 1.81 10.92
C VAL A 79 -6.41 2.38 9.71
N CYS A 80 -5.38 1.69 9.24
CA CYS A 80 -4.56 2.08 8.11
C CYS A 80 -4.69 1.04 6.99
N SER A 81 -4.75 1.49 5.75
CA SER A 81 -4.52 0.66 4.56
C SER A 81 -3.29 1.17 3.83
N TYR A 82 -2.59 0.27 3.13
CA TYR A 82 -1.36 0.61 2.42
C TYR A 82 -1.25 -0.17 1.11
N ASP A 83 -0.48 0.35 0.16
CA ASP A 83 -0.18 -0.34 -1.10
C ASP A 83 1.23 -0.94 -1.06
N ARG A 84 1.37 -2.19 -1.51
CA ARG A 84 2.70 -2.81 -1.72
C ARG A 84 3.47 -2.09 -2.82
N ALA A 85 4.80 -2.21 -2.80
CA ALA A 85 5.66 -1.59 -3.81
C ALA A 85 5.21 -1.95 -5.24
N GLY A 86 5.03 -0.93 -6.09
CA GLY A 86 4.56 -1.07 -7.48
C GLY A 86 3.05 -1.24 -7.65
N TYR A 87 2.25 -1.06 -6.60
CA TYR A 87 0.78 -1.07 -6.67
C TYR A 87 0.20 0.32 -6.41
N ALA A 88 -0.85 0.66 -7.18
CA ALA A 88 -1.65 1.88 -7.02
C ALA A 88 -0.80 3.14 -6.78
N TRP A 89 -0.77 3.68 -5.55
CA TRP A 89 -0.03 4.91 -5.26
C TRP A 89 1.41 4.68 -4.79
N SER A 90 1.81 3.45 -4.50
CA SER A 90 3.18 3.09 -4.10
C SER A 90 4.14 3.06 -5.27
N GLU A 91 5.36 3.55 -5.04
CA GLU A 91 6.44 3.51 -6.02
C GLU A 91 6.91 2.07 -6.29
N PRO A 92 7.43 1.78 -7.50
CA PRO A 92 8.09 0.50 -7.76
C PRO A 92 9.32 0.34 -6.87
N GLY A 93 9.39 -0.74 -6.10
CA GLY A 93 10.59 -1.11 -5.35
C GLY A 93 11.55 -2.00 -6.15
N PRO A 94 12.57 -2.60 -5.52
CA PRO A 94 13.55 -3.50 -6.14
C PRO A 94 12.95 -4.63 -6.98
N SER A 95 13.67 -5.11 -8.01
CA SER A 95 13.14 -6.15 -8.92
C SER A 95 12.82 -7.49 -8.24
N SER A 96 13.41 -7.80 -7.09
CA SER A 96 13.08 -8.99 -6.30
C SER A 96 11.76 -8.81 -5.57
N ARG A 97 10.67 -9.36 -6.12
CA ARG A 97 9.33 -9.36 -5.50
C ARG A 97 9.10 -10.67 -4.73
N THR A 98 9.71 -10.78 -3.55
CA THR A 98 9.52 -11.92 -2.64
C THR A 98 8.61 -11.53 -1.49
N ALA A 99 7.97 -12.51 -0.84
CA ALA A 99 7.16 -12.27 0.36
C ALA A 99 8.02 -11.68 1.51
N GLY A 100 9.27 -12.10 1.64
CA GLY A 100 10.22 -11.54 2.62
C GLY A 100 10.48 -10.05 2.37
N GLN A 101 10.76 -9.67 1.11
CA GLN A 101 10.96 -8.27 0.74
C GLN A 101 9.72 -7.42 1.05
N ALA A 102 8.51 -7.94 0.75
CA ALA A 102 7.27 -7.24 1.07
C ALA A 102 7.06 -7.06 2.58
N ALA A 103 7.42 -8.07 3.39
CA ALA A 103 7.37 -7.99 4.85
C ALA A 103 8.39 -6.99 5.41
N ASP A 104 9.60 -6.96 4.86
CA ASP A 104 10.66 -6.00 5.25
C ASP A 104 10.26 -4.56 4.90
N GLU A 105 9.68 -4.36 3.72
CA GLU A 105 9.14 -3.07 3.26
C GLU A 105 7.98 -2.59 4.15
N LEU A 106 7.04 -3.48 4.49
CA LEU A 106 5.97 -3.19 5.44
C LEU A 106 6.54 -2.83 6.82
N HIS A 107 7.49 -3.60 7.33
CA HIS A 107 8.10 -3.34 8.63
C HIS A 107 8.81 -1.99 8.67
N ALA A 108 9.61 -1.68 7.65
CA ALA A 108 10.28 -0.39 7.51
C ALA A 108 9.27 0.78 7.45
N MET A 109 8.18 0.61 6.69
CA MET A 109 7.12 1.61 6.61
C MET A 109 6.49 1.87 7.97
N LEU A 110 6.20 0.83 8.75
CA LEU A 110 5.55 0.96 10.06
C LEU A 110 6.45 1.68 11.06
N LEU A 111 7.76 1.38 11.07
CA LEU A 111 8.72 2.09 11.90
C LEU A 111 8.80 3.57 11.53
N ALA A 112 8.97 3.88 10.23
CA ALA A 112 9.04 5.26 9.76
C ALA A 112 7.75 6.03 10.01
N ALA A 113 6.59 5.38 9.88
CA ALA A 113 5.29 5.98 10.15
C ALA A 113 5.09 6.26 11.65
N ASP A 114 5.57 5.39 12.54
CA ASP A 114 5.50 5.59 13.99
C ASP A 114 6.38 6.77 14.44
N GLU A 115 7.58 6.94 13.86
CA GLU A 115 8.42 8.12 14.12
C GLU A 115 7.70 9.44 13.77
N GLN A 116 6.87 9.42 12.72
CA GLN A 116 6.07 10.58 12.33
C GLN A 116 4.88 10.82 13.28
N ASP A 117 4.23 9.75 13.75
CA ASP A 117 3.05 9.84 14.60
C ASP A 117 3.38 10.02 16.10
N SER A 118 4.56 9.59 16.55
CA SER A 118 5.04 9.71 17.94
C SER A 118 5.36 11.14 18.35
N THR A 119 5.59 12.04 17.39
CA THR A 119 5.58 13.49 17.66
C THR A 119 4.20 14.00 18.13
N SER A 120 3.13 13.20 17.93
CA SER A 120 1.75 13.55 18.30
C SER A 120 1.19 12.75 19.49
N SER A 121 1.72 11.57 19.86
CA SER A 121 1.04 10.68 20.81
C SER A 121 2.01 9.83 21.66
N SER A 122 1.92 9.93 22.98
CA SER A 122 2.79 9.29 23.96
C SER A 122 2.47 7.81 24.29
N HIS A 123 1.95 7.02 23.34
CA HIS A 123 1.60 5.62 23.56
C HIS A 123 2.19 4.72 22.47
N THR A 124 2.75 3.57 22.87
CA THR A 124 3.24 2.53 21.97
C THR A 124 2.05 1.89 21.23
N PRO A 125 1.96 1.98 19.89
CA PRO A 125 0.85 1.39 19.18
C PRO A 125 1.00 -0.14 19.10
N THR A 126 -0.04 -0.87 19.50
CA THR A 126 -0.16 -2.28 19.08
C THR A 126 -0.59 -2.29 17.62
N VAL A 127 0.27 -2.82 16.74
CA VAL A 127 -0.02 -2.97 15.31
C VAL A 127 -0.50 -4.39 15.05
N VAL A 128 -1.68 -4.52 14.43
CA VAL A 128 -2.19 -5.82 13.97
C VAL A 128 -2.36 -5.73 12.46
N THR A 129 -1.63 -6.57 11.72
CA THR A 129 -1.75 -6.66 10.26
C THR A 129 -2.79 -7.70 9.88
N LEU A 130 -3.73 -7.32 9.02
CA LEU A 130 -4.70 -8.22 8.39
C LEU A 130 -4.33 -8.36 6.91
N CYS A 131 -3.98 -9.57 6.49
CA CYS A 131 -3.76 -9.92 5.09
C CYS A 131 -5.00 -10.64 4.53
N ALA A 132 -5.43 -10.27 3.32
CA ALA A 132 -6.39 -11.08 2.57
C ALA A 132 -5.66 -12.26 1.88
N CYS A 133 -5.86 -13.48 2.39
CA CYS A 133 -5.41 -14.70 1.69
C CYS A 133 -6.44 -15.12 0.64
N THR A 134 -5.99 -15.52 -0.55
CA THR A 134 -6.85 -16.17 -1.55
C THR A 134 -6.99 -17.68 -1.26
N PRO A 135 -8.08 -18.35 -1.65
CA PRO A 135 -8.29 -19.78 -1.37
C PRO A 135 -7.31 -20.76 -2.06
N THR A 136 -6.35 -20.27 -2.84
CA THR A 136 -5.43 -21.10 -3.65
C THR A 136 -4.21 -21.59 -2.88
N ASP A 137 -4.07 -21.22 -1.62
CA ASP A 137 -3.01 -21.77 -0.77
C ASP A 137 -3.29 -23.26 -0.50
N GLY A 138 -2.42 -24.12 -1.02
CA GLY A 138 -2.57 -25.57 -0.92
C GLY A 138 -2.71 -26.05 0.54
N PRO A 139 -3.13 -27.31 0.75
CA PRO A 139 -3.55 -27.86 2.05
C PRO A 139 -2.48 -27.87 3.17
N ASN A 140 -1.25 -27.40 2.88
CA ASN A 140 -0.13 -27.28 3.82
C ASN A 140 0.26 -25.82 4.13
N SER A 141 -0.56 -24.84 3.76
CA SER A 141 -0.42 -23.48 4.30
C SER A 141 -0.78 -23.51 5.80
N PRO A 142 0.08 -23.01 6.70
CA PRO A 142 -0.26 -22.97 8.12
C PRO A 142 -1.48 -22.07 8.29
N GLN A 143 -2.64 -22.68 8.56
CA GLN A 143 -3.89 -22.02 8.96
C GLN A 143 -3.78 -21.44 10.38
N GLY A 144 -2.65 -20.82 10.67
CA GLY A 144 -2.35 -20.15 11.92
C GLY A 144 -2.32 -18.66 11.63
N TRP A 145 -3.26 -17.94 12.21
CA TRP A 145 -3.25 -16.51 12.35
C TRP A 145 -1.85 -16.08 12.80
N SER A 146 -1.04 -15.49 11.92
CA SER A 146 0.26 -14.96 12.32
C SER A 146 0.06 -13.53 12.83
N SER A 147 -0.21 -13.42 14.13
CA SER A 147 -0.02 -12.16 14.84
C SER A 147 1.48 -11.92 14.99
N SER A 148 2.08 -11.16 14.08
CA SER A 148 3.42 -10.60 14.31
C SER A 148 3.25 -9.52 15.37
N THR A 149 3.85 -9.73 16.54
CA THR A 149 3.82 -8.78 17.67
C THR A 149 5.02 -7.87 17.60
#